data_AF-A0A453NQA5-F1
#
_entry.id   AF-A0A453NQA5-F1
#
_cell.length_a   1.000
_cell.length_b   1.000
_cell.length_c   1.000
_cell.angle_alpha   90.00
_cell.angle_beta   90.00
_cell.angle_gamma   90.00
#
_symmetry.space_group_name_H-M   'P 1'
#
loop_
_entity.id
_entity.type
_entity.pdbx_description
1 polymer ?
#
loop_
_entity_poly.entity_id
_entity_poly.type
_entity_poly.pdbx_seq_one_letter_code
_entity_poly.pdbx_strand_id
1 'polypeptide(L)'
;MESDDEIGTVPELGLGPSGASTSGRREADGPERAQSSTAQGSARRRGRTPADKEHKRLKRLLRNRVSAQQARERKKAYLGDLEVKVKDLEKKNSELEERHSTLQNENQMLRQLESYHQM
;
A
#
# COMPACT_ATOMS: atom_id res chain seq x y z
N MET A 1 8.58 10.81 22.89
CA MET A 1 7.74 9.58 22.94
C MET A 1 7.11 9.46 21.56
N GLU A 2 7.89 9.13 20.53
CA GLU A 2 8.29 7.74 20.18
C GLU A 2 7.08 6.80 20.20
N SER A 3 6.72 6.30 19.02
CA SER A 3 6.20 4.93 18.81
C SER A 3 6.15 4.69 17.30
N ASP A 4 7.24 4.17 16.76
CA ASP A 4 7.30 3.59 15.42
C ASP A 4 8.03 2.24 15.55
N ASP A 5 7.29 1.20 15.95
CA ASP A 5 7.85 -0.14 16.22
C ASP A 5 6.82 -1.25 15.94
N GLU A 6 6.13 -1.31 14.78
CA GLU A 6 5.28 -2.48 14.47
C GLU A 6 5.22 -2.90 12.97
N ILE A 7 6.32 -2.80 12.22
CA ILE A 7 6.37 -3.45 10.90
C ILE A 7 7.65 -4.27 10.73
N GLY A 8 7.77 -5.36 11.50
CA GLY A 8 8.96 -6.21 11.41
C GLY A 8 8.92 -7.61 12.03
N THR A 9 7.83 -8.08 12.63
CA THR A 9 7.83 -9.39 13.28
C THR A 9 7.64 -10.52 12.26
N VAL A 10 8.75 -11.14 11.88
CA VAL A 10 8.83 -12.42 11.14
C VAL A 10 8.17 -13.54 11.96
N PRO A 11 7.29 -14.39 11.38
CA PRO A 11 6.73 -15.55 12.08
C PRO A 11 7.77 -16.66 12.28
N GLU A 12 8.04 -17.02 13.53
CA GLU A 12 8.89 -18.13 13.95
C GLU A 12 8.17 -19.48 13.76
N LEU A 13 8.91 -20.48 13.24
CA LEU A 13 8.43 -21.84 13.02
C LEU A 13 8.50 -22.68 14.31
N GLY A 14 7.35 -23.22 14.73
CA GLY A 14 7.22 -24.61 15.18
C GLY A 14 6.89 -24.86 16.67
N LEU A 15 5.77 -25.56 16.91
CA LEU A 15 5.57 -26.78 17.74
C LEU A 15 4.06 -26.95 18.04
N GLY A 16 3.45 -28.06 17.57
CA GLY A 16 1.98 -28.34 17.53
C GLY A 16 1.35 -28.80 18.87
N PRO A 17 0.37 -29.73 18.94
CA PRO A 17 -0.47 -30.35 17.90
C PRO A 17 -1.99 -30.36 18.26
N SER A 18 -2.87 -30.07 17.31
CA SER A 18 -4.31 -30.46 17.30
C SER A 18 -4.87 -29.87 16.01
N GLY A 19 -5.54 -30.57 15.11
CA GLY A 19 -6.25 -31.82 15.17
C GLY A 19 -7.29 -31.72 14.05
N ALA A 20 -7.42 -32.77 13.24
CA ALA A 20 -8.56 -33.08 12.38
C ALA A 20 -9.06 -32.01 11.37
N SER A 21 -8.84 -32.26 10.08
CA SER A 21 -9.89 -32.78 9.16
C SER A 21 -10.80 -31.67 8.62
N THR A 22 -10.62 -31.28 7.36
CA THR A 22 -11.41 -31.78 6.21
C THR A 22 -12.93 -31.79 6.42
N SER A 23 -13.63 -31.14 5.48
CA SER A 23 -15.00 -31.44 5.03
C SER A 23 -16.19 -30.78 5.75
N GLY A 24 -17.15 -30.31 4.93
CA GLY A 24 -18.52 -29.88 5.31
C GLY A 24 -18.76 -28.39 5.04
N ARG A 25 -19.25 -27.90 3.89
CA ARG A 25 -20.54 -28.10 3.19
C ARG A 25 -21.81 -27.87 4.04
N ARG A 26 -22.48 -26.73 3.74
CA ARG A 26 -23.94 -26.41 3.78
C ARG A 26 -24.54 -26.23 5.20
N GLU A 27 -25.55 -25.38 5.48
CA GLU A 27 -26.80 -24.91 4.82
C GLU A 27 -27.15 -23.47 5.33
N ALA A 28 -27.55 -22.47 4.53
CA ALA A 28 -28.81 -22.19 3.81
C ALA A 28 -29.77 -21.25 4.58
N ASP A 29 -30.01 -20.04 4.05
CA ASP A 29 -31.38 -19.57 3.79
C ASP A 29 -31.41 -18.51 2.67
N GLY A 30 -32.37 -18.64 1.75
CA GLY A 30 -32.50 -17.89 0.48
C GLY A 30 -33.33 -16.60 0.59
N PRO A 31 -33.62 -15.91 -0.54
CA PRO A 31 -34.34 -16.51 -1.66
C PRO A 31 -33.76 -16.26 -3.06
N GLU A 32 -34.34 -17.03 -3.97
CA GLU A 32 -33.96 -17.32 -5.34
C GLU A 32 -33.98 -16.14 -6.33
N ARG A 33 -33.02 -16.15 -7.27
CA ARG A 33 -33.32 -15.82 -8.68
C ARG A 33 -32.40 -16.56 -9.65
N ALA A 34 -32.99 -17.61 -10.24
CA ALA A 34 -32.77 -18.13 -11.60
C ALA A 34 -31.34 -18.52 -12.05
N GLN A 35 -31.03 -19.78 -11.76
CA GLN A 35 -30.40 -20.78 -12.64
C GLN A 35 -30.03 -20.38 -14.09
N SER A 36 -28.75 -20.51 -14.44
CA SER A 36 -28.27 -21.20 -15.66
C SER A 36 -26.78 -21.52 -15.47
N SER A 37 -26.49 -22.66 -14.85
CA SER A 37 -26.24 -23.94 -15.50
C SER A 37 -24.85 -24.06 -16.15
N THR A 38 -24.17 -25.10 -15.67
CA THR A 38 -23.17 -25.90 -16.39
C THR A 38 -21.73 -25.39 -16.46
N ALA A 39 -20.91 -26.03 -15.62
CA ALA A 39 -19.62 -26.57 -16.00
C ALA A 39 -19.41 -26.67 -17.53
N GLN A 40 -18.61 -25.77 -18.09
CA GLN A 40 -18.06 -25.94 -19.43
C GLN A 40 -16.54 -25.70 -19.42
N GLY A 41 -15.87 -26.49 -18.59
CA GLY A 41 -14.53 -26.95 -18.90
C GLY A 41 -14.55 -27.99 -20.03
N SER A 42 -15.18 -27.75 -21.18
CA SER A 42 -15.07 -28.63 -22.36
C SER A 42 -15.66 -28.07 -23.68
N ALA A 43 -15.56 -26.76 -23.96
CA ALA A 43 -15.91 -26.20 -25.28
C ALA A 43 -14.67 -25.77 -26.08
N ARG A 44 -13.52 -26.40 -25.82
CA ARG A 44 -12.19 -25.95 -26.26
C ARG A 44 -11.85 -26.15 -27.75
N ARG A 45 -12.75 -26.63 -28.64
CA ARG A 45 -12.27 -27.10 -29.98
C ARG A 45 -13.05 -26.80 -31.27
N ARG A 46 -14.15 -26.04 -31.31
CA ARG A 46 -14.81 -25.80 -32.62
C ARG A 46 -15.15 -24.32 -32.87
N GLY A 47 -14.46 -23.73 -33.86
CA GLY A 47 -15.09 -22.72 -34.71
C GLY A 47 -14.65 -21.26 -34.64
N ARG A 48 -13.48 -20.90 -34.08
CA ARG A 48 -12.93 -19.54 -34.33
C ARG A 48 -11.88 -19.58 -35.42
N THR A 49 -12.18 -18.89 -36.51
CA THR A 49 -11.24 -18.65 -37.61
C THR A 49 -9.94 -18.04 -37.06
N PRO A 50 -8.80 -18.15 -37.77
CA PRO A 50 -7.56 -17.47 -37.37
C PRO A 50 -7.76 -15.98 -37.06
N ALA A 51 -8.58 -15.28 -37.86
CA ALA A 51 -8.91 -13.86 -37.71
C ALA A 51 -9.58 -13.54 -36.35
N ASP A 52 -10.45 -14.42 -35.90
CA ASP A 52 -11.16 -14.29 -34.64
C ASP A 52 -10.23 -14.37 -33.40
N LYS A 53 -9.22 -15.23 -33.48
CA LYS A 53 -8.18 -15.36 -32.43
C LYS A 53 -7.29 -14.11 -32.40
N GLU A 54 -6.95 -13.59 -33.58
CA GLU A 54 -6.18 -12.35 -33.72
C GLU A 54 -6.95 -11.16 -33.15
N HIS A 55 -8.22 -11.00 -33.48
CA HIS A 55 -9.06 -9.93 -32.92
C HIS A 55 -9.15 -10.00 -31.38
N LYS A 56 -9.28 -11.21 -30.80
CA LYS A 56 -9.22 -11.39 -29.34
C LYS A 56 -7.85 -11.01 -28.76
N ARG A 57 -6.75 -11.35 -29.45
CA ARG A 57 -5.38 -10.99 -29.05
C ARG A 57 -5.20 -9.47 -29.08
N LEU A 58 -5.65 -8.79 -30.13
CA LEU A 58 -5.60 -7.33 -30.26
C LEU A 58 -6.35 -6.63 -29.13
N LYS A 59 -7.59 -7.06 -28.83
CA LYS A 59 -8.35 -6.52 -27.69
C LYS A 59 -7.64 -6.72 -26.34
N ARG A 60 -6.92 -7.83 -26.16
CA ARG A 60 -6.12 -8.08 -24.95
C ARG A 60 -4.90 -7.15 -24.89
N LEU A 61 -4.20 -6.97 -26.00
CA LEU A 61 -3.05 -6.07 -26.09
C LEU A 61 -3.42 -4.62 -25.80
N LEU A 62 -4.55 -4.14 -26.33
CA LEU A 62 -5.05 -2.79 -26.05
C LEU A 62 -5.36 -2.59 -24.57
N ARG A 63 -6.09 -3.53 -23.94
CA ARG A 63 -6.36 -3.48 -22.50
C ARG A 63 -5.08 -3.53 -21.66
N ASN A 64 -4.15 -4.41 -22.01
CA ASN A 64 -2.87 -4.50 -21.31
C ASN A 64 -2.04 -3.22 -21.43
N ARG A 65 -2.05 -2.59 -22.61
CA ARG A 65 -1.41 -1.30 -22.83
C ARG A 65 -1.98 -0.22 -21.91
N VAL A 66 -3.31 -0.11 -21.84
CA VAL A 66 -3.99 0.85 -20.96
C VAL A 66 -3.66 0.57 -19.50
N SER A 67 -3.76 -0.68 -19.04
CA SER A 67 -3.45 -1.03 -17.65
C SER A 67 -1.98 -0.78 -17.31
N ALA A 68 -1.05 -1.05 -18.23
CA ALA A 68 0.36 -0.76 -18.05
C ALA A 68 0.62 0.75 -17.97
N GLN A 69 -0.04 1.55 -18.81
CA GLN A 69 0.05 3.01 -18.75
C GLN A 69 -0.50 3.54 -17.42
N GLN A 70 -1.68 3.10 -17.00
CA GLN A 70 -2.27 3.49 -15.72
C GLN A 70 -1.39 3.10 -14.53
N ALA A 71 -0.75 1.93 -14.56
CA ALA A 71 0.18 1.52 -13.52
C ALA A 71 1.42 2.44 -13.47
N ARG A 72 1.96 2.84 -14.62
CA ARG A 72 3.07 3.80 -14.71
C ARG A 72 2.66 5.18 -14.22
N GLU A 73 1.48 5.65 -14.60
CA GLU A 73 0.95 6.95 -14.16
C GLU A 73 0.71 6.97 -12.65
N ARG A 74 0.13 5.91 -12.07
CA ARG A 74 0.01 5.77 -10.61
C ARG A 74 1.37 5.81 -9.91
N LYS A 75 2.36 5.06 -10.43
CA LYS A 75 3.72 5.09 -9.87
C LYS A 75 4.34 6.48 -9.98
N LYS A 76 4.17 7.16 -11.11
CA LYS A 76 4.67 8.52 -11.32
C LYS A 76 4.03 9.52 -10.36
N ALA A 77 2.71 9.44 -10.15
CA ALA A 77 1.99 10.27 -9.20
C ALA A 77 2.50 10.03 -7.77
N TYR A 78 2.55 8.77 -7.33
CA TYR A 78 3.03 8.43 -5.98
C TYR A 78 4.47 8.91 -5.72
N LEU A 79 5.37 8.76 -6.70
CA LEU A 79 6.73 9.28 -6.59
C LEU A 79 6.76 10.81 -6.51
N GLY A 80 5.97 11.49 -7.35
CA GLY A 80 5.85 12.95 -7.30
C GLY A 80 5.30 13.45 -5.95
N ASP A 81 4.27 12.80 -5.42
CA ASP A 81 3.70 13.12 -4.11
C ASP A 81 4.73 12.91 -2.98
N LEU A 82 5.53 11.84 -3.08
CA LEU A 82 6.59 11.56 -2.12
C LEU A 82 7.71 12.61 -2.20
N GLU A 83 8.13 13.02 -3.40
CA GLU A 83 9.11 14.09 -3.61
C GLU A 83 8.64 15.42 -3.03
N VAL A 84 7.35 15.76 -3.21
CA VAL A 84 6.75 16.97 -2.60
C VAL A 84 6.74 16.85 -1.07
N LYS A 85 6.31 15.70 -0.52
CA LYS A 85 6.26 15.48 0.93
C LYS A 85 7.64 15.59 1.57
N VAL A 86 8.69 15.06 0.93
CA VAL A 86 10.07 15.19 1.40
C VAL A 86 10.47 16.66 1.47
N LYS A 87 10.27 17.43 0.40
CA LYS A 87 10.59 18.87 0.38
C LYS A 87 9.85 19.65 1.46
N ASP A 88 8.57 19.35 1.67
CA ASP A 88 7.76 20.01 2.70
C ASP A 88 8.25 19.67 4.12
N LEU A 89 8.66 18.42 4.35
CA LEU A 89 9.23 17.98 5.63
C LEU A 89 10.60 18.60 5.88
N GLU A 90 11.48 18.63 4.86
CA GLU A 90 12.78 19.28 4.94
C GLU A 90 12.62 20.77 5.31
N LYS A 91 11.72 21.48 4.63
CA LYS A 91 11.42 22.89 4.94
C LYS A 91 10.94 23.08 6.37
N LYS A 92 9.98 22.27 6.81
CA LYS A 92 9.46 22.33 8.19
C LYS A 92 10.55 22.02 9.22
N ASN A 93 11.44 21.08 8.91
CA ASN A 93 12.53 20.74 9.80
C ASN A 93 13.49 21.93 9.96
N SER A 94 13.91 22.56 8.85
CA SER A 94 14.75 23.76 8.91
C SER A 94 14.08 24.90 9.69
N GLU A 95 12.79 25.15 9.47
CA GLU A 95 12.04 26.17 10.24
C GLU A 95 12.01 25.86 11.75
N LEU A 96 11.89 24.59 12.13
CA LEU A 96 11.89 24.16 13.53
C LEU A 96 13.30 24.25 14.14
N GLU A 97 14.33 23.87 13.40
CA GLU A 97 15.73 23.98 13.83
C GLU A 97 16.13 25.44 14.08
N GLU A 98 15.71 26.38 13.22
CA GLU A 98 15.94 27.82 13.41
C GLU A 98 15.25 28.35 14.67
N ARG A 99 13.99 27.97 14.90
CA ARG A 99 13.25 28.34 16.11
C ARG A 99 13.88 27.75 17.36
N HIS A 100 14.29 26.49 17.30
CA HIS A 100 14.97 25.82 18.41
C HIS A 100 16.28 26.52 18.75
N SER A 101 17.10 26.83 17.75
CA SER A 101 18.35 27.58 17.93
C SER A 101 18.12 28.94 18.56
N THR A 102 17.12 29.70 18.09
CA THR A 102 16.76 31.01 18.64
C THR A 102 16.39 30.92 20.12
N LEU A 103 15.47 30.02 20.47
CA LEU A 103 15.02 29.82 21.85
C LEU A 103 16.15 29.29 22.75
N GLN A 104 17.01 28.42 22.23
CA GLN A 104 18.15 27.89 22.97
C GLN A 104 19.16 28.98 23.30
N ASN A 105 19.45 29.87 22.35
CA ASN A 105 20.33 31.03 22.56
C ASN A 105 19.75 32.01 23.58
N GLU A 106 18.45 32.32 23.48
CA GLU A 106 17.76 33.17 24.46
C GLU A 106 17.80 32.55 25.86
N ASN A 107 17.50 31.25 25.97
CA ASN A 107 17.53 30.54 27.25
C ASN A 107 18.94 30.55 27.87
N GLN A 108 19.97 30.33 27.05
CA GLN A 108 21.36 30.36 27.52
C GLN A 108 21.76 31.75 28.01
N MET A 109 21.36 32.82 27.31
CA MET A 109 21.63 34.19 27.72
C MET A 109 20.93 34.56 29.04
N LEU A 110 19.68 34.15 29.22
CA LEU A 110 18.97 34.35 30.49
C LEU A 110 19.64 33.62 31.66
N ARG A 111 20.06 32.36 31.47
CA ARG A 111 20.79 31.60 32.50
C ARG A 111 22.12 32.26 32.89
N GLN A 112 22.82 32.85 31.91
CA GLN A 112 24.06 33.59 32.19
C GLN A 112 23.76 34.82 33.04
N LEU A 113 22.73 35.61 32.68
CA LEU A 113 22.34 36.79 33.46
C LEU A 113 21.91 36.44 34.89
N GLU A 114 21.11 35.39 35.08
CA GLU A 114 20.73 34.89 36.41
C GLU A 114 21.97 34.48 37.22
N SER A 115 22.92 33.77 36.60
CA SER A 115 24.17 33.38 37.24
C SER A 115 25.02 34.58 37.66
N TYR A 116 25.07 35.65 36.87
CA TYR A 116 25.80 36.88 37.24
C TYR A 116 25.11 37.64 38.38
N HIS A 117 23.78 37.56 38.49
CA HIS A 117 23.04 38.22 39.56
C HIS A 117 23.17 37.51 40.91
N GLN A 118 23.46 36.20 40.91
CA GLN A 118 23.63 35.39 42.13
C GLN A 118 25.04 35.40 42.73
N MET A 119 26.04 35.98 42.05
CA MET A 119 27.41 36.16 42.57
C MET A 119 27.58 37.51 43.26
#